data_AF-A0A7V7D5D4-F1
#
_entry.id   AF-A0A7V7D5D4-F1
#
_cell.length_a   1.000
_cell.length_b   1.000
_cell.length_c   1.000
_cell.angle_alpha   90.00
_cell.angle_beta   90.00
_cell.angle_gamma   90.00
#
_symmetry.space_group_name_H-M   'P 1'
#
loop_
_entity.id
_entity.type
_entity.pdbx_description
1 polymer ?
#
loop_
_entity_poly.entity_id
_entity_poly.type
_entity_poly.pdbx_seq_one_letter_code
_entity_poly.pdbx_strand_id
1 'polypeptide(L)'
;MSHFDFNGLFGGQKRQDDSPNGNLVQDEDLIMEQILENLNTTPIGQALKRIASLPEVRKQKILDVRRQLTEGKYDLGERLDVVLDRVLEDLAT
;
A
#
# COMPACT_ATOMS: atom_id res chain seq x y z
N MET A 1 15.03 25.69 7.85
CA MET A 1 14.54 24.32 7.58
C MET A 1 14.66 23.54 8.87
N SER A 2 13.56 23.31 9.57
CA SER A 2 13.54 22.54 10.81
C SER A 2 13.57 21.05 10.48
N HIS A 3 14.61 20.39 10.96
CA HIS A 3 14.77 18.94 10.93
C HIS A 3 13.78 18.32 11.93
N PHE A 4 12.72 17.68 11.43
CA PHE A 4 11.82 16.91 12.27
C PHE A 4 12.37 15.48 12.40
N ASP A 5 13.04 15.20 13.52
CA ASP A 5 13.51 13.87 13.88
C ASP A 5 12.38 13.03 14.51
N PHE A 6 11.97 11.96 13.83
CA PHE A 6 11.01 10.96 14.34
C PHE A 6 11.64 9.89 15.24
N ASN A 7 12.94 9.98 15.52
CA ASN A 7 13.70 8.89 16.15
C ASN A 7 13.59 8.82 17.69
N GLY A 8 12.73 9.63 18.32
CA GLY A 8 12.60 9.70 19.78
C GLY A 8 11.47 8.88 20.41
N LEU A 9 10.51 8.36 19.65
CA LEU A 9 9.26 7.85 20.25
C LEU A 9 9.40 6.49 20.95
N PHE A 10 10.48 5.74 20.70
CA PHE A 10 10.66 4.39 21.24
C PHE A 10 12.00 4.20 21.96
N GLY A 11 12.46 5.26 22.63
CA GLY A 11 13.69 5.28 23.42
C GLY A 11 13.49 4.85 24.87
N GLY A 12 13.29 3.56 25.12
CA GLY A 12 13.76 2.88 26.35
C GLY A 12 12.76 2.67 27.49
N GLN A 13 12.42 1.40 27.74
CA GLN A 13 12.44 0.87 29.10
C GLN A 13 12.79 -0.63 29.10
N LYS A 14 13.90 -0.97 29.79
CA LYS A 14 14.34 -2.34 30.04
C LYS A 14 13.42 -3.03 31.06
N ARG A 15 12.84 -4.15 30.65
CA ARG A 15 12.43 -5.36 31.40
C ARG A 15 11.94 -5.21 32.84
N GLN A 16 10.65 -5.38 33.05
CA GLN A 16 10.12 -6.26 34.10
C GLN A 16 9.11 -7.23 33.47
N ASP A 17 9.37 -8.51 33.70
CA ASP A 17 8.57 -9.66 33.34
C ASP A 17 7.57 -9.86 34.48
N ASP A 18 6.34 -9.42 34.27
CA ASP A 18 5.16 -9.84 35.04
C ASP A 18 3.97 -9.78 34.09
N SER A 19 3.49 -10.95 33.66
CA SER A 19 2.37 -11.06 32.73
C SER A 19 1.03 -10.84 33.43
N PRO A 20 0.17 -9.97 32.87
CA PRO A 20 -1.24 -10.30 32.74
C PRO A 20 -1.61 -10.16 31.26
N ASN A 21 -1.45 -11.26 30.51
CA ASN A 21 -1.71 -11.38 29.06
C ASN A 21 -3.19 -11.19 28.63
N GLY A 22 -4.02 -10.51 29.44
CA GLY A 22 -5.46 -10.33 29.20
C GLY A 22 -5.90 -8.89 28.89
N ASN A 23 -5.07 -7.87 29.18
CA ASN A 23 -5.45 -6.47 28.99
C ASN A 23 -4.98 -5.86 27.66
N LEU A 24 -3.96 -6.41 27.02
CA LEU A 24 -3.35 -5.82 25.81
C LEU A 24 -4.30 -5.88 24.59
N VAL A 25 -5.13 -6.92 24.49
CA VAL A 25 -6.07 -7.10 23.37
C VAL A 25 -7.20 -6.07 23.40
N GLN A 26 -7.67 -5.69 24.59
CA GLN A 26 -8.75 -4.70 24.73
C GLN A 26 -8.29 -3.30 24.34
N ASP A 27 -7.04 -2.95 24.65
CA ASP A 27 -6.46 -1.66 24.27
C ASP A 27 -6.26 -1.56 22.74
N GLU A 28 -5.88 -2.67 22.08
CA GLU A 28 -5.75 -2.71 20.62
C GLU A 28 -7.08 -2.47 19.89
N ASP A 29 -8.17 -3.09 20.37
CA ASP A 29 -9.51 -2.90 19.82
C ASP A 29 -9.98 -1.44 19.96
N LEU A 30 -9.77 -0.82 21.13
CA LEU A 30 -10.11 0.58 21.37
C LEU A 30 -9.29 1.54 20.49
N ILE A 31 -8.01 1.26 20.28
CA ILE A 31 -7.15 2.04 19.38
C ILE A 31 -7.65 1.93 17.94
N MET A 32 -8.05 0.73 17.51
CA MET A 32 -8.59 0.51 16.16
C MET A 32 -9.89 1.27 15.93
N GLU A 33 -10.82 1.26 16.90
CA GLU A 33 -12.06 2.03 16.83
C GLU A 33 -11.78 3.52 16.67
N GLN A 34 -10.84 4.06 17.46
CA GLN A 34 -10.46 5.46 17.39
C GLN A 34 -9.84 5.82 16.03
N ILE A 35 -9.05 4.92 15.43
CA ILE A 35 -8.48 5.10 14.08
C ILE A 35 -9.60 5.11 13.03
N LEU A 36 -10.57 4.20 13.12
CA LEU A 36 -11.70 4.11 12.19
C LEU A 36 -12.61 5.34 12.27
N GLU A 37 -12.82 5.86 13.47
CA GLU A 37 -13.53 7.12 13.70
C GLU A 37 -12.77 8.27 13.03
N ASN A 38 -11.47 8.41 13.33
CA ASN A 38 -10.63 9.49 12.83
C ASN A 38 -10.46 9.46 11.31
N LEU A 39 -10.51 8.28 10.68
CA LEU A 39 -10.47 8.13 9.22
C LEU A 39 -11.62 8.87 8.52
N ASN A 40 -12.76 9.05 9.18
CA ASN A 40 -13.93 9.70 8.58
C ASN A 40 -14.14 11.14 9.07
N THR A 41 -13.72 11.45 10.31
CA THR A 41 -13.99 12.75 10.95
C THR A 41 -12.87 13.78 10.76
N THR A 42 -11.63 13.35 10.56
CA THR A 42 -10.49 14.26 10.47
C THR A 42 -10.12 14.59 9.01
N PRO A 43 -9.60 15.80 8.72
CA PRO A 43 -9.11 16.15 7.40
C PRO A 43 -8.00 15.20 6.89
N ILE A 44 -7.13 14.75 7.80
CA ILE A 44 -6.06 13.78 7.47
C ILE A 44 -6.64 12.40 7.17
N GLY A 45 -7.64 11.94 7.92
CA GLY A 45 -8.34 10.69 7.66
C GLY A 45 -9.01 10.68 6.29
N GLN A 46 -9.69 11.76 5.93
CA GLN A 46 -10.29 11.93 4.61
C GLN A 46 -9.24 11.92 3.49
N ALA A 47 -8.08 12.54 3.70
CA ALA A 47 -6.97 12.51 2.76
C ALA A 47 -6.42 11.08 2.59
N LEU A 48 -6.20 10.34 3.69
CA LEU A 48 -5.75 8.94 3.65
C LEU A 48 -6.76 8.04 2.93
N LYS A 49 -8.06 8.24 3.17
CA LYS A 49 -9.15 7.52 2.46
C LYS A 49 -9.10 7.78 0.96
N ARG A 50 -8.88 9.04 0.54
CA ARG A 50 -8.71 9.39 -0.87
C ARG A 50 -7.46 8.74 -1.46
N ILE A 51 -6.33 8.76 -0.76
CA ILE A 51 -5.07 8.11 -1.19
C ILE A 51 -5.29 6.60 -1.36
N ALA A 52 -5.94 5.94 -0.41
CA ALA A 52 -6.24 4.51 -0.48
C ALA A 52 -7.21 4.16 -1.64
N SER A 53 -8.08 5.09 -2.04
CA SER A 53 -8.95 4.92 -3.20
C SER A 53 -8.28 5.18 -4.54
N LEU A 54 -7.06 5.74 -4.55
CA LEU A 54 -6.33 5.94 -5.80
C LEU A 54 -6.01 4.58 -6.41
N PRO A 55 -6.24 4.39 -7.71
CA PRO A 55 -5.86 3.15 -8.37
C PRO A 55 -4.37 2.93 -8.20
N GLU A 56 -3.97 1.67 -8.00
CA GLU A 56 -2.56 1.32 -7.89
C GLU A 56 -1.82 1.83 -9.13
N VAL A 57 -0.98 2.86 -8.93
CA VAL A 57 -0.23 3.44 -10.04
C VAL A 57 0.92 2.50 -10.32
N ARG A 58 0.78 1.68 -11.36
CA ARG A 58 1.82 0.78 -11.90
C ARG A 58 2.97 1.54 -12.58
N LYS A 59 3.35 2.71 -12.06
CA LYS A 59 4.35 3.63 -12.63
C LYS A 59 5.65 2.89 -12.92
N GLN A 60 6.10 2.08 -11.97
CA GLN A 60 7.33 1.31 -12.11
C GLN A 60 7.26 0.35 -13.31
N LYS A 61 6.19 -0.45 -13.40
CA LYS A 61 5.94 -1.35 -14.54
C LYS A 61 5.90 -0.59 -15.87
N ILE A 62 5.25 0.58 -15.91
CA ILE A 62 5.15 1.41 -17.13
C ILE A 62 6.53 1.91 -17.55
N LEU A 63 7.32 2.44 -16.61
CA LEU A 63 8.67 2.94 -16.90
C LEU A 63 9.59 1.81 -17.37
N ASP A 64 9.48 0.63 -16.77
CA ASP A 64 10.26 -0.54 -17.14
C ASP A 64 9.90 -1.03 -18.55
N VAL A 65 8.62 -1.13 -18.89
CA VAL A 65 8.16 -1.47 -20.24
C VAL A 65 8.61 -0.43 -21.26
N ARG A 66 8.47 0.87 -20.96
CA ARG A 66 8.95 1.94 -21.85
C ARG A 66 10.45 1.83 -22.12
N ARG A 67 11.24 1.55 -21.09
CA ARG A 67 12.68 1.32 -21.24
C ARG A 67 12.97 0.12 -22.13
N GLN A 68 12.30 -1.01 -21.90
CA GLN A 68 12.47 -2.22 -22.72
C GLN A 68 12.11 -1.98 -24.20
N LEU A 69 11.03 -1.23 -24.45
CA LEU A 69 10.64 -0.84 -25.82
C LEU A 69 11.71 0.03 -26.49
N THR A 70 12.22 1.04 -25.79
CA THR A 70 13.29 1.92 -26.30
C THR A 70 14.58 1.16 -26.57
N GLU A 71 14.92 0.19 -25.71
CA GLU A 71 16.13 -0.63 -25.84
C GLU A 71 15.97 -1.80 -26.84
N GLY A 72 14.78 -2.00 -27.41
CA GLY A 72 14.48 -3.14 -28.30
C GLY A 72 14.52 -4.50 -27.61
N LYS A 73 14.45 -4.53 -26.27
CA LYS A 73 14.48 -5.75 -25.44
C LYS A 73 13.09 -6.21 -25.01
N TYR A 74 12.05 -5.53 -25.49
CA TYR A 74 10.69 -5.92 -25.21
C TYR A 74 10.32 -7.13 -26.06
N ASP A 75 10.15 -8.29 -25.42
CA ASP A 75 9.67 -9.48 -26.11
C ASP A 75 8.19 -9.33 -26.46
N LEU A 76 7.94 -9.15 -27.76
CA LEU A 76 6.60 -9.04 -28.32
C LEU A 76 5.98 -10.41 -28.55
N GLY A 77 6.78 -11.46 -28.80
CA GLY A 77 6.30 -12.78 -29.24
C GLY A 77 5.39 -13.44 -28.21
N GLU A 78 5.92 -13.72 -27.01
CA GLU A 78 5.14 -14.35 -25.93
C GLU A 78 3.94 -13.50 -25.50
N ARG A 79 4.03 -12.18 -25.64
CA ARG A 79 2.96 -11.26 -25.23
C ARG A 79 1.86 -11.14 -26.29
N LEU A 80 2.16 -11.38 -27.56
CA LEU A 80 1.19 -11.31 -28.64
C LEU A 80 0.19 -12.46 -28.55
N ASP A 81 0.65 -13.66 -28.21
CA ASP A 81 -0.21 -14.84 -28.04
C ASP A 81 -1.25 -14.61 -26.94
N VAL A 82 -0.81 -14.08 -25.78
CA VAL A 82 -1.70 -13.73 -24.67
C VAL A 82 -2.70 -12.63 -25.04
N VAL A 83 -2.30 -11.67 -25.87
CA VAL A 83 -3.20 -10.62 -26.37
C VAL A 83 -4.20 -11.20 -27.35
N LEU A 84 -3.77 -12.11 -28.24
CA LEU A 84 -4.62 -12.77 -29.22
C LEU A 84 -5.71 -13.58 -28.52
N ASP A 85 -5.34 -14.38 -27.52
CA ASP A 85 -6.28 -15.18 -26.73
C ASP A 85 -7.37 -14.33 -26.09
N ARG A 86 -7.00 -13.19 -25.48
CA ARG A 86 -7.97 -12.26 -24.88
C ARG A 86 -8.88 -11.60 -25.90
N VAL A 87 -8.34 -11.18 -27.05
CA VAL A 87 -9.16 -10.58 -28.12
C VAL A 87 -10.14 -11.60 -28.67
N LEU A 88 -9.73 -12.86 -28.82
CA LEU A 88 -10.61 -13.94 -29.26
C LEU A 88 -11.70 -14.25 -28.23
N GLU A 89 -11.38 -14.23 -26.94
CA GLU A 89 -12.36 -14.38 -25.85
C GLU A 89 -13.40 -13.24 -25.86
N ASP A 90 -12.94 -11.99 -26.00
CA ASP A 90 -13.81 -10.81 -26.06
C ASP A 90 -14.73 -10.83 -27.30
N LEU A 91 -14.26 -11.33 -28.44
CA LEU A 91 -15.06 -11.43 -29.67
C LEU A 91 -16.03 -12.61 -29.70
N ALA A 92 -15.81 -13.62 -28.85
CA ALA A 92 -16.68 -14.78 -28.73
C ALA A 92 -17.86 -14.56 -27.76
N THR A 93 -17.96 -13.37 -27.15
CA THR A 93 -19.03 -12.94 -26.25
C THR A 93 -20.00 -11.99 -26.96
#